data_AF-A0A965PNE6-F1
#
_entry.id   AF-A0A965PNE6-F1
#
_cell.length_a   1.000
_cell.length_b   1.000
_cell.length_c   1.000
_cell.angle_alpha   90.00
_cell.angle_beta   90.00
_cell.angle_gamma   90.00
#
_symmetry.space_group_name_H-M   'P 1'
#
loop_
_entity.id
_entity.type
_entity.pdbx_description
1 polymer ?
#
loop_
_entity_poly.entity_id
_entity_poly.type
_entity_poly.pdbx_seq_one_letter_code
_entity_poly.pdbx_strand_id
1 'polypeptide(L)'
;MAITYDWIFNPLTVKPAEGSLTDVVITVDWRRTATDGQYSADVYGQVSLGPPNPADYTAFADLTKPQVQGWVVGLLTQATVDQYDLALLNNIDNQRNPPVVAMRPPWEN
;
A
#
# COMPACT_ATOMS: atom_id res chain seq x y z
N MET A 1 -11.07 5.79 18.70
CA MET A 1 -11.57 5.83 17.31
C MET A 1 -11.19 4.54 16.62
N ALA A 2 -12.02 4.03 15.71
CA ALA A 2 -11.68 2.84 14.93
C ALA A 2 -10.62 3.20 13.88
N ILE A 3 -9.63 2.33 13.67
CA ILE A 3 -8.63 2.51 12.62
C ILE A 3 -9.28 2.22 11.28
N THR A 4 -9.19 3.18 10.37
CA THR A 4 -9.57 3.01 8.97
C THR A 4 -8.31 2.75 8.17
N TYR A 5 -8.36 1.74 7.31
CA TYR A 5 -7.26 1.43 6.43
C TYR A 5 -7.66 1.58 4.96
N ASP A 6 -6.77 2.15 4.14
CA ASP A 6 -6.98 2.29 2.70
C ASP A 6 -5.75 1.84 1.91
N TRP A 7 -5.99 1.47 0.65
CA TRP A 7 -4.97 1.18 -0.34
C TRP A 7 -4.84 2.34 -1.34
N ILE A 8 -3.61 2.73 -1.66
CA ILE A 8 -3.31 3.66 -2.73
C ILE A 8 -2.44 2.92 -3.73
N PHE A 9 -2.80 2.96 -5.01
CA PHE A 9 -2.03 2.36 -6.10
C PHE A 9 -1.61 3.47 -7.06
N ASN A 10 -0.34 3.88 -6.98
CA ASN A 10 0.23 4.90 -7.85
C ASN A 10 1.76 4.92 -7.71
N PRO A 11 2.52 4.82 -8.82
CA PRO A 11 2.08 4.55 -10.20
C PRO A 11 1.74 3.08 -10.49
N LEU A 12 1.02 2.85 -11.59
CA LEU A 12 0.98 1.55 -12.26
C LEU A 12 1.97 1.60 -13.43
N THR A 13 3.05 0.84 -13.34
CA THR A 13 4.06 0.81 -14.41
C THR A 13 3.58 -0.14 -15.50
N VAL A 14 3.48 0.37 -16.72
CA VAL A 14 3.01 -0.38 -17.90
C VAL A 14 4.10 -0.60 -18.93
N LYS A 15 4.03 -1.74 -19.62
CA LYS A 15 4.71 -1.95 -20.89
C LYS A 15 3.76 -1.54 -22.02
N PRO A 16 4.16 -0.61 -22.91
CA PRO A 16 3.29 -0.13 -23.98
C PRO A 16 2.82 -1.21 -24.95
N ALA A 17 3.62 -2.27 -25.15
CA ALA A 17 3.25 -3.42 -25.97
C ALA A 17 3.86 -4.72 -25.40
N GLU A 18 3.04 -5.77 -25.28
CA GLU A 18 3.43 -7.13 -24.92
C GLU A 18 2.66 -8.11 -25.81
N GLY A 19 3.32 -8.65 -26.84
CA GLY A 19 2.65 -9.46 -27.87
C GLY A 19 1.61 -8.63 -28.64
N SER A 20 0.34 -9.02 -28.55
CA SER A 20 -0.79 -8.29 -29.14
C SER A 20 -1.52 -7.35 -28.18
N LEU A 21 -1.05 -7.26 -26.92
CA LEU A 21 -1.65 -6.43 -25.88
C LEU A 21 -0.92 -5.09 -25.77
N THR A 22 -1.66 -4.03 -25.44
CA THR A 22 -1.13 -2.67 -25.23
C THR A 22 -1.28 -2.25 -23.78
N ASP A 23 -0.42 -1.36 -23.28
CA ASP A 23 -0.51 -0.80 -21.91
C ASP A 23 -0.66 -1.87 -20.80
N VAL A 24 0.17 -2.91 -20.86
CA VAL A 24 0.13 -4.03 -19.91
C VAL A 24 0.83 -3.64 -18.62
N VAL A 25 0.13 -3.68 -17.47
CA VAL A 25 0.74 -3.41 -16.16
C VAL A 25 1.75 -4.51 -15.82
N ILE A 26 2.98 -4.11 -15.49
CA ILE A 26 4.08 -5.01 -15.11
C ILE A 26 4.51 -4.81 -13.65
N THR A 27 4.28 -3.64 -13.08
CA THR A 27 4.59 -3.35 -11.67
C THR A 27 3.49 -2.48 -11.08
N VAL A 28 3.11 -2.80 -9.84
CA VAL A 28 2.16 -2.00 -9.07
C VAL A 28 2.89 -1.43 -7.86
N ASP A 29 3.06 -0.12 -7.84
CA ASP A 29 3.48 0.61 -6.64
C ASP A 29 2.25 0.83 -5.76
N TRP A 30 2.35 0.37 -4.51
CA TRP A 30 1.27 0.37 -3.56
C TRP A 30 1.67 1.07 -2.28
N ARG A 31 0.69 1.65 -1.61
CA ARG A 31 0.78 2.15 -0.24
C ARG A 31 -0.43 1.70 0.55
N ARG A 32 -0.18 1.11 1.70
CA ARG A 32 -1.19 0.78 2.71
C ARG A 32 -1.16 1.87 3.76
N THR A 33 -2.30 2.50 3.99
CA THR A 33 -2.45 3.60 4.96
C THR A 33 -3.37 3.19 6.08
N ALA A 34 -3.14 3.73 7.27
CA ALA A 34 -3.99 3.59 8.44
C ALA A 34 -4.18 4.97 9.10
N THR A 35 -5.40 5.26 9.57
CA THR A 35 -5.67 6.46 10.37
C THR A 35 -6.79 6.23 11.37
N ASP A 36 -6.69 6.85 12.55
CA ASP A 36 -7.80 6.95 13.52
C ASP A 36 -8.54 8.30 13.44
N GLY A 37 -8.19 9.16 12.48
CA GLY A 37 -8.70 10.53 12.33
C GLY A 37 -7.88 11.61 13.05
N GLN A 38 -6.88 11.24 13.86
CA GLN A 38 -5.94 12.16 14.52
C GLN A 38 -4.49 11.83 14.15
N TYR A 39 -4.14 10.56 14.20
CA TYR A 39 -2.86 10.00 13.83
C TYR A 39 -2.98 9.18 12.55
N SER A 40 -1.88 9.06 11.83
CA SER A 40 -1.80 8.29 10.61
C SER A 40 -0.46 7.61 10.48
N ALA A 41 -0.44 6.43 9.90
CA ALA A 41 0.75 5.72 9.50
C ALA A 41 0.56 5.14 8.10
N ASP A 42 1.65 4.93 7.39
CA ASP A 42 1.64 4.26 6.10
C ASP A 42 2.86 3.38 5.91
N VAL A 43 2.70 2.37 5.05
CA VAL A 43 3.77 1.52 4.54
C VAL A 43 3.60 1.42 3.03
N TYR A 44 4.71 1.46 2.32
CA TYR A 44 4.72 1.43 0.87
C TYR A 44 5.62 0.30 0.36
N GLY A 45 5.36 -0.11 -0.87
CA GLY A 45 6.15 -1.11 -1.54
C GLY A 45 5.76 -1.22 -3.01
N GLN A 46 6.33 -2.21 -3.67
CA GLN A 46 6.00 -2.53 -5.05
C GLN A 46 5.87 -4.04 -5.20
N VAL A 47 5.05 -4.47 -6.15
CA VAL A 47 5.01 -5.87 -6.59
C VAL A 47 5.16 -5.92 -8.10
N SER A 48 5.97 -6.86 -8.58
CA SER A 48 6.08 -7.16 -10.01
C SER A 48 5.02 -8.19 -10.39
N LEU A 49 4.26 -7.88 -11.43
CA LEU A 49 3.28 -8.79 -12.02
C LEU A 49 3.99 -9.75 -12.99
N GLY A 50 3.49 -10.99 -13.06
CA GLY A 50 3.89 -11.94 -14.10
C GLY A 50 3.36 -11.54 -15.49
N PRO A 51 3.67 -12.33 -16.53
CA PRO A 51 3.08 -12.11 -17.86
C PRO A 51 1.54 -12.12 -17.78
N PRO A 52 0.85 -11.22 -18.50
CA PRO A 52 -0.60 -11.15 -18.46
C PRO A 52 -1.21 -12.44 -19.00
N ASN A 53 -2.29 -12.92 -18.38
CA ASN A 53 -3.10 -13.99 -18.96
C ASN A 53 -4.01 -13.38 -20.04
N PRO A 54 -3.89 -13.75 -21.32
CA PRO A 54 -4.73 -13.21 -22.38
C PRO A 54 -6.23 -13.52 -22.18
N ALA A 55 -6.57 -14.59 -21.46
CA ALA A 55 -7.95 -14.97 -21.19
C ALA A 55 -8.65 -14.08 -20.14
N ASP A 56 -7.87 -13.44 -19.25
CA ASP A 56 -8.37 -12.62 -18.14
C ASP A 56 -7.85 -11.16 -18.22
N TYR A 57 -7.45 -10.73 -19.42
CA TYR A 57 -6.85 -9.42 -19.62
C TYR A 57 -7.92 -8.32 -19.54
N THR A 58 -7.70 -7.36 -18.66
CA THR A 58 -8.49 -6.12 -18.57
C THR A 58 -7.65 -4.99 -19.12
N ALA A 59 -8.19 -4.22 -20.07
CA ALA A 59 -7.50 -3.07 -20.64
C ALA A 59 -7.21 -2.03 -19.55
N PHE A 60 -6.09 -1.32 -19.68
CA PHE A 60 -5.64 -0.36 -18.67
C PHE A 60 -6.72 0.66 -18.27
N ALA A 61 -7.47 1.16 -19.26
CA ALA A 61 -8.54 2.14 -19.06
C ALA A 61 -9.73 1.61 -18.24
N ASP A 62 -9.92 0.28 -18.21
CA ASP A 62 -11.04 -0.38 -17.55
C ASP A 62 -10.63 -0.96 -16.18
N LEU A 63 -9.37 -0.79 -15.77
CA LEU A 63 -8.89 -1.29 -14.49
C LEU A 63 -9.60 -0.64 -13.32
N THR A 64 -9.97 -1.49 -12.36
CA THR A 64 -10.61 -1.05 -11.12
C THR A 64 -9.66 -1.18 -9.93
N LYS A 65 -9.79 -0.29 -8.96
CA LYS A 65 -9.02 -0.35 -7.69
C LYS A 65 -9.15 -1.73 -6.99
N PRO A 66 -10.33 -2.36 -6.89
CA PRO A 66 -10.46 -3.69 -6.29
C PRO A 66 -9.70 -4.79 -7.03
N GLN A 67 -9.65 -4.71 -8.36
CA GLN A 67 -8.90 -5.68 -9.17
C GLN A 67 -7.39 -5.57 -8.92
N VAL A 68 -6.85 -4.34 -8.95
CA VAL A 68 -5.44 -4.09 -8.66
C VAL A 68 -5.09 -4.49 -7.22
N GLN A 69 -5.98 -4.20 -6.27
CA GLN A 69 -5.84 -4.66 -4.89
C GLN A 69 -5.77 -6.19 -4.81
N GLY A 70 -6.61 -6.90 -5.56
CA GLY A 70 -6.58 -8.36 -5.63
C GLY A 70 -5.22 -8.89 -6.08
N TRP A 71 -4.59 -8.25 -7.07
CA TRP A 71 -3.24 -8.63 -7.53
C TRP A 71 -2.19 -8.41 -6.45
N VAL A 72 -2.19 -7.24 -5.81
CA VAL A 72 -1.22 -6.89 -4.76
C VAL A 72 -1.36 -7.81 -3.56
N VAL A 73 -2.59 -8.03 -3.08
CA VAL A 73 -2.85 -8.93 -1.94
C VAL A 73 -2.54 -10.38 -2.29
N GLY A 74 -2.78 -10.82 -3.53
CA GLY A 74 -2.43 -12.17 -3.99
C GLY A 74 -0.90 -12.41 -3.98
N LEU A 75 -0.12 -11.40 -4.39
CA LEU A 75 1.34 -11.49 -4.42
C LEU A 75 1.99 -11.31 -3.04
N LEU A 76 1.47 -10.40 -2.21
CA LEU A 76 1.94 -10.23 -0.84
C LEU A 76 1.47 -11.35 0.09
N THR A 77 0.32 -11.97 -0.24
CA THR A 77 -0.52 -12.81 0.63
C THR A 77 -1.24 -12.02 1.74
N GLN A 78 -2.41 -12.50 2.15
CA GLN A 78 -3.19 -11.88 3.22
C GLN A 78 -2.42 -11.80 4.55
N ALA A 79 -1.63 -12.83 4.87
CA ALA A 79 -0.85 -12.86 6.11
C ALA A 79 0.17 -11.71 6.19
N THR A 80 0.80 -11.35 5.07
CA THR A 80 1.72 -10.21 5.02
C THR A 80 0.99 -8.88 5.15
N VAL A 81 -0.20 -8.77 4.55
CA VAL A 81 -1.04 -7.57 4.71
C VAL A 81 -1.46 -7.40 6.18
N ASP A 82 -1.83 -8.47 6.87
CA ASP A 82 -2.18 -8.43 8.29
C ASP A 82 -0.99 -8.00 9.16
N GLN A 83 0.24 -8.43 8.81
CA GLN A 83 1.46 -7.96 9.48
C GLN A 83 1.70 -6.46 9.29
N TYR A 84 1.46 -5.95 8.08
CA TYR A 84 1.54 -4.50 7.82
C TYR A 84 0.48 -3.74 8.60
N ASP A 85 -0.76 -4.21 8.62
CA ASP A 85 -1.85 -3.55 9.37
C ASP A 85 -1.53 -3.52 10.88
N LEU A 86 -0.96 -4.59 11.45
CA LEU A 86 -0.46 -4.61 12.84
C LEU A 86 0.68 -3.62 13.07
N ALA A 87 1.63 -3.50 12.14
CA ALA A 87 2.74 -2.55 12.27
C ALA A 87 2.24 -1.09 12.22
N LEU A 88 1.27 -0.81 11.35
CA LEU A 88 0.64 0.50 11.23
C LEU A 88 -0.14 0.87 12.51
N LEU A 89 -0.89 -0.09 13.07
CA LEU A 89 -1.57 0.09 14.36
C LEU A 89 -0.57 0.44 15.46
N ASN A 90 0.51 -0.34 15.61
CA ASN A 90 1.55 -0.08 16.60
C ASN A 90 2.20 1.31 16.42
N ASN A 91 2.37 1.75 15.18
CA ASN A 91 2.90 3.09 14.90
C ASN A 91 1.94 4.18 15.37
N ILE A 92 0.64 4.05 15.09
CA ILE A 92 -0.40 4.97 15.56
C ILE A 92 -0.46 4.99 17.09
N ASP A 93 -0.37 3.83 17.74
CA ASP A 93 -0.38 3.74 19.21
C ASP A 93 0.86 4.41 19.82
N ASN A 94 2.03 4.29 19.19
CA ASN A 94 3.24 5.00 19.60
C ASN A 94 3.15 6.52 19.37
N GLN A 95 2.45 6.98 18.33
CA GLN A 95 2.20 8.42 18.15
C GLN A 95 1.24 8.96 19.23
N ARG A 96 0.24 8.16 19.60
CA ARG A 96 -0.71 8.50 20.67
C ARG A 96 -0.05 8.50 22.04
N ASN A 97 0.78 7.49 22.30
CA ASN A 97 1.49 7.28 23.56
C ASN A 97 2.99 7.09 23.30
N PRO A 98 3.75 8.19 23.09
CA PRO A 98 5.17 8.10 22.77
C PRO A 98 5.95 7.40 23.91
N PRO A 99 6.64 6.28 23.63
CA PRO A 99 7.39 5.55 24.65
C PRO A 99 8.66 6.30 25.10
N VAL A 100 9.13 7.24 24.28
CA VAL A 100 10.28 8.12 24.57
C VAL A 100 9.85 9.55 24.27
N VAL A 101 10.06 10.43 25.24
CA VAL A 101 9.74 11.86 25.12
C VAL A 101 11.03 12.66 25.22
N ALA A 102 11.29 13.52 24.25
CA ALA A 102 12.38 14.47 24.32
C ALA A 102 12.03 15.58 25.32
N MET A 103 12.84 15.76 26.36
CA MET A 103 12.73 16.88 27.28
C MET A 103 13.67 18.00 26.84
N ARG A 104 13.24 19.25 27.00
CA ARG A 104 14.14 20.40 26.78
C ARG A 104 15.29 20.34 27.79
N PRO A 105 16.54 20.62 27.36
CA PRO A 105 17.65 20.66 28.29
C PRO A 105 17.40 21.73 29.38
N PRO A 106 17.67 21.45 30.67
CA PRO A 106 17.31 22.34 31.78
C PRO A 106 18.08 23.67 31.83
N TRP A 107 18.98 23.91 30.89
CA TRP A 107 19.77 25.12 30.76
C TRP A 107 19.41 25.96 29.52
N GLU A 108 18.49 25.49 28.68
CA GLU A 108 17.88 26.29 27.62
C GLU A 108 16.55 26.86 28.16
N ASN A 109 16.60 28.12 28.62
CA ASN A 109 15.41 28.92 28.93
C ASN A 109 14.65 29.29 27.65
#